data_AF-A0A510VBT3-F1
#
_entry.id   AF-A0A510VBT3-F1
#
_cell.length_a   1.000
_cell.length_b   1.000
_cell.length_c   1.000
_cell.angle_alpha   90.00
_cell.angle_beta   90.00
_cell.angle_gamma   90.00
#
_symmetry.space_group_name_H-M   'P 1'
#
loop_
_entity.id
_entity.type
_entity.pdbx_description
1 polymer ?
#
loop_
_entity_poly.entity_id
_entity_poly.type
_entity_poly.pdbx_seq_one_letter_code
_entity_poly.pdbx_strand_id
1 'polypeptide(L)' 'MRFVVLAFGSAALPDGVTLGSVDTATSVQDRVLRDGPFAGPASALTGIRVLDEPDLDAVLDGLPAAGTFEVRPVG' A
#
# COMPACT_ATOMS: atom_id res chain seq x y z
N MET A 1 -15.85 9.76 -2.66
CA MET A 1 -14.46 10.25 -2.53
C MET A 1 -13.53 9.13 -2.97
N ARG A 2 -12.35 9.45 -3.50
CA ARG A 2 -11.39 8.43 -3.90
C ARG A 2 -10.35 8.25 -2.82
N PHE A 3 -10.01 7.00 -2.52
CA PHE A 3 -9.00 6.64 -1.52
C PHE A 3 -7.97 5.68 -2.12
N VAL A 4 -6.73 5.81 -1.65
CA VAL A 4 -5.67 4.82 -1.82
C VAL A 4 -5.47 4.13 -0.47
N VAL A 5 -5.56 2.81 -0.45
CA VAL A 5 -5.26 1.97 0.70
C VAL A 5 -3.94 1.25 0.43
N LEU A 6 -3.01 1.40 1.36
CA LEU A 6 -1.69 0.79 1.37
C LEU A 6 -1.66 -0.27 2.47
N ALA A 7 -1.26 -1.50 2.16
CA ALA A 7 -1.09 -2.58 3.12
C ALA A 7 0.39 -2.84 3.40
N PHE A 8 0.72 -3.09 4.66
CA PHE A 8 2.10 -3.35 5.11
C PHE A 8 2.26 -4.73 5.74
N GLY A 9 3.49 -5.24 5.69
CA GLY A 9 3.83 -6.54 6.28
C GLY A 9 3.03 -7.69 5.64
N SER A 10 2.46 -8.57 6.44
CA SER A 10 1.68 -9.71 5.92
C SER A 10 0.21 -9.39 5.61
N ALA A 11 -0.21 -8.12 5.66
CA ALA A 11 -1.58 -7.75 5.37
C ALA A 11 -1.89 -7.91 3.88
N ALA A 12 -3.03 -8.52 3.56
CA ALA A 12 -3.52 -8.67 2.19
C ALA A 12 -4.71 -7.73 1.95
N LEU A 13 -4.80 -7.15 0.76
CA LEU A 13 -5.97 -6.40 0.31
C LEU A 13 -6.77 -7.25 -0.68
N PRO A 14 -7.96 -7.74 -0.29
CA PRO A 14 -8.90 -8.32 -1.23
C PRO A 14 -9.15 -7.32 -2.36
N ASP A 15 -9.15 -7.80 -3.60
CA ASP A 15 -9.35 -6.99 -4.82
C ASP A 15 -8.32 -5.85 -5.02
N GLY A 16 -7.21 -5.89 -4.29
CA GLY A 16 -6.06 -5.01 -4.47
C GLY A 16 -4.96 -5.65 -5.32
N VAL A 17 -3.90 -4.88 -5.57
CA VAL A 17 -2.66 -5.39 -6.16
C VAL A 17 -1.73 -5.80 -5.03
N THR A 18 -1.36 -7.08 -5.00
CA THR A 18 -0.27 -7.59 -4.15
C THR A 18 1.06 -7.26 -4.81
N LEU A 19 1.98 -6.67 -4.04
CA LEU A 19 3.32 -6.35 -4.51
C LEU A 19 4.28 -7.53 -4.29
N GLY A 20 5.31 -7.64 -5.13
CA GLY A 20 6.39 -8.60 -4.94
C GLY A 20 7.23 -8.29 -3.69
N SER A 21 8.15 -9.18 -3.34
CA SER A 21 9.07 -8.95 -2.22
C SER A 21 9.84 -7.63 -2.39
N VAL A 22 10.12 -6.93 -1.29
CA VAL A 22 11.02 -5.78 -1.26
C VAL A 22 12.44 -6.12 -1.75
N ASP A 23 12.82 -7.39 -1.68
CA ASP A 23 14.11 -7.88 -2.20
C ASP A 23 14.19 -7.84 -3.74
N THR A 24 13.05 -7.71 -4.41
CA THR A 24 12.96 -7.54 -5.88
C THR A 24 12.69 -6.10 -6.28
N ALA A 25 12.62 -5.17 -5.31
CA ALA A 25 12.32 -3.78 -5.57
C ALA A 25 13.53 -3.06 -6.16
N THR A 26 13.26 -2.07 -7.01
CA THR A 26 14.27 -1.11 -7.48
C THR A 26 13.75 0.29 -7.21
N SER A 27 14.52 1.11 -6.52
CA SER A 27 14.21 2.50 -6.30
C SER A 27 14.90 3.38 -7.36
N VAL A 28 14.21 4.45 -7.77
CA VAL A 28 14.73 5.43 -8.73
C VAL A 28 14.71 6.81 -8.08
N GLN A 29 15.88 7.42 -7.91
CA GLN A 29 16.05 8.77 -7.35
C GLN A 29 16.93 9.59 -8.28
N ASP A 30 16.46 10.77 -8.71
CA ASP A 30 17.20 11.64 -9.63
C ASP A 30 17.68 10.91 -10.90
N ARG A 31 16.84 10.03 -11.43
CA ARG A 31 17.10 9.13 -12.57
C ARG A 31 18.21 8.09 -12.35
N VAL A 32 18.67 7.91 -11.11
CA VAL A 32 19.63 6.87 -10.71
C VAL A 32 18.87 5.67 -10.14
N LEU A 33 19.20 4.48 -10.62
CA LEU A 33 18.66 3.20 -10.13
C LEU A 33 19.43 2.75 -8.89
N ARG A 34 18.70 2.29 -7.87
CA ARG A 34 19.25 1.69 -6.65
C ARG A 34 18.50 0.41 -6.33
N ASP A 35 19.25 -0.60 -5.90
CA ASP A 35 18.67 -1.87 -5.47
C ASP A 35 17.90 -1.69 -4.15
N GLY A 36 16.73 -2.34 -4.06
CA GLY A 36 15.85 -2.28 -2.89
C GLY A 36 14.87 -1.10 -2.83
N PRO A 37 14.01 -1.09 -1.80
CA PRO A 37 12.95 -0.09 -1.62
C PRO A 37 13.49 1.26 -1.15
N PHE A 38 12.66 2.31 -1.25
CA PHE A 38 13.05 3.67 -0.86
C PHE A 38 13.40 3.83 0.64
N ALA A 39 12.67 3.17 1.54
CA ALA A 39 12.77 3.40 3.01
C ALA A 39 13.06 2.12 3.83
N GLY A 40 13.80 1.17 3.25
CA GLY A 40 14.19 -0.08 3.92
C GLY A 40 13.03 -1.06 4.18
N PRO A 41 13.32 -2.26 4.70
CA PRO A 41 12.34 -3.36 4.79
C PRO A 41 11.33 -3.24 5.93
N ALA A 42 11.62 -2.46 6.99
CA ALA A 42 10.74 -2.31 8.15
C ALA A 42 9.39 -1.61 7.83
N SER A 43 9.31 -0.96 6.67
CA SER A 43 8.11 -0.30 6.15
C SER A 43 7.67 -0.91 4.81
N ALA A 44 7.93 -2.21 4.61
CA ALA A 44 7.60 -2.93 3.39
C ALA A 44 6.11 -2.83 3.06
N LEU A 45 5.82 -2.08 2.00
CA LEU A 45 4.52 -2.04 1.35
C LEU A 45 4.31 -3.37 0.62
N THR A 46 3.19 -4.03 0.89
CA THR A 46 2.87 -5.36 0.35
C THR A 46 1.60 -5.40 -0.47
N GLY A 47 0.77 -4.35 -0.38
CA GLY A 47 -0.39 -4.22 -1.24
C GLY A 47 -0.83 -2.78 -1.44
N ILE A 48 -1.52 -2.53 -2.55
CA ILE A 48 -2.18 -1.27 -2.85
C ILE A 48 -3.57 -1.52 -3.45
N ARG A 49 -4.57 -0.76 -3.02
CA ARG A 49 -5.91 -0.75 -3.62
C ARG A 49 -6.41 0.68 -3.77
N VAL A 50 -7.08 0.97 -4.87
CA VAL A 50 -7.79 2.23 -5.09
C VAL A 50 -9.28 1.95 -5.00
N LEU A 51 -10.01 2.78 -4.28
CA LEU A 51 -11.44 2.63 -4.04
C LEU A 51 -12.15 3.99 -4.10
N ASP A 52 -13.41 3.94 -4.51
CA ASP A 52 -14.32 5.08 -4.51
C ASP A 52 -15.40 4.82 -3.45
N GLU A 53 -15.33 5.52 -2.31
CA GLU A 53 -16.20 5.33 -1.14
C GLU A 53 -16.75 6.67 -0.66
N PRO A 54 -17.91 6.71 0.04
CA PRO A 54 -18.50 7.97 0.49
C PRO A 54 -17.60 8.74 1.47
N ASP A 55 -16.96 8.02 2.40
CA ASP A 55 -16.14 8.55 3.49
C ASP A 55 -15.11 7.52 3.99
N LEU A 56 -14.35 7.87 5.03
CA LEU A 56 -13.34 7.01 5.63
C LEU A 56 -13.96 5.82 6.40
N ASP A 57 -15.15 5.98 6.97
CA ASP A 57 -15.80 4.93 7.76
C ASP A 57 -16.19 3.76 6.84
N ALA A 58 -16.73 4.06 5.65
CA ALA A 58 -17.00 3.04 4.62
C ALA A 58 -15.73 2.30 4.16
N VAL A 59 -14.57 2.97 4.13
CA VAL A 59 -13.29 2.28 3.87
C VAL A 59 -12.96 1.32 5.01
N LEU A 60 -13.06 1.76 6.26
CA LEU A 60 -12.74 0.96 7.44
C LEU A 60 -13.62 -0.30 7.52
N ASP A 61 -14.91 -0.19 7.21
CA ASP A 61 -15.85 -1.31 7.17
C ASP A 61 -15.46 -2.40 6.16
N GLY A 62 -14.75 -2.01 5.09
CA GLY A 62 -14.28 -2.93 4.04
C GLY A 62 -12.89 -3.53 4.29
N LEU A 63 -12.15 -3.07 5.30
CA LEU A 63 -10.79 -3.55 5.57
C LEU A 63 -10.78 -4.87 6.36
N PRO A 64 -9.77 -5.73 6.15
CA PRO A 64 -9.53 -6.86 7.02
C PRO A 64 -9.35 -6.43 8.47
N ALA A 65 -9.93 -7.18 9.40
CA ALA A 65 -9.87 -6.88 10.84
C ALA A 65 -8.44 -6.92 11.43
N ALA A 66 -7.50 -7.58 10.75
CA ALA A 66 -6.10 -7.68 11.14
C ALA A 66 -5.18 -7.20 10.02
N GLY A 67 -4.14 -6.46 10.39
CA GLY A 67 -3.15 -5.91 9.46
C GLY A 67 -2.76 -4.49 9.83
N THR A 68 -1.83 -3.92 9.06
CA THR A 68 -1.49 -2.51 9.14
C THR A 68 -1.79 -1.89 7.79
N PHE A 69 -2.61 -0.84 7.79
CA PHE A 69 -3.06 -0.17 6.59
C PHE A 69 -2.88 1.35 6.73
N GLU A 70 -2.44 2.01 5.67
CA GLU A 70 -2.50 3.46 5.54
C GLU A 70 -3.59 3.81 4.53
N VAL A 71 -4.55 4.65 4.93
CA VAL A 71 -5.65 5.11 4.07
C VAL A 71 -5.44 6.58 3.73
N ARG A 72 -5.38 6.90 2.44
CA ARG A 72 -5.11 8.25 1.94
C ARG A 72 -6.25 8.71 1.03
N PRO A 73 -6.92 9.84 1.33
CA PRO A 73 -7.78 10.50 0.35
C PRO A 73 -6.98 10.95 -0.88
N VAL A 74 -7.57 10.84 -2.06
CA VAL A 74 -7.03 11.37 -3.32
C VAL A 74 -7.76 12.67 -3.66
N GLY A 75 -6.99 13.74 -3.82
CA GLY A 75 -7.48 15.06 -4.25
C GLY A 75 -7.47 15.23 -5.76
#